data_AF-A0A8C5HU57-F1
#
_entry.id   AF-A0A8C5HU57-F1
#
_cell.length_a   1.000
_cell.length_b   1.000
_cell.length_c   1.000
_cell.angle_alpha   90.00
_cell.angle_beta   90.00
_cell.angle_gamma   90.00
#
_symmetry.space_group_name_H-M   'P 1'
#
loop_
_entity.id
_entity.type
_entity.pdbx_description
1 polymer ?
#
loop_
_entity_poly.entity_id
_entity_poly.type
_entity_poly.pdbx_seq_one_letter_code
_entity_poly.pdbx_strand_id
1 'polypeptide(L)'
;MEDFDSNAQGRVTVYSVQGCPHCVQAKATLGRLGVSVYDVDIGRHSELRSRVKELTGRSTVPQIFFNSVHVGGNDDLQKLAPNELARLVNMVKEEPLPADAPPLPNRNQSEDTGGENDGAAQISLLLRDMVLKLFSEHLSADGKSVDYKGMSADPVFERYCELAIQLQRVELLSLGREEKLAFFINIYNALVIHGYLRLGAPTNIWQRYRFFNYVSYLIGGEVFTLQDIENGVLRGNRKGIAQLRRPFSKTDPRLQMALPDAEPLIHFALNCGAKGCPPIKTYTPQDIDNQLRTAAEAFLENDDACVVDSGKSEVRLSQIFKWYKGDFGGTDDKLLKWVLDHMGNSPKKTSLQGVLSAGKTKVSFLPYDWSSNSSH
;
A
#
# COMPACT_ATOMS: atom_id res chain seq x y z
N MET A 1 16.88 21.49 19.74
CA MET A 1 17.44 20.13 19.76
C MET A 1 17.62 19.77 18.30
N GLU A 2 18.85 19.46 17.93
CA GLU A 2 19.48 19.61 16.61
C GLU A 2 18.69 19.08 15.40
N ASP A 3 18.74 19.86 14.31
CA ASP A 3 18.25 19.55 12.97
C ASP A 3 18.92 18.29 12.41
N PHE A 4 18.14 17.32 11.93
CA PHE A 4 18.66 16.17 11.18
C PHE A 4 18.88 16.57 9.72
N ASP A 5 20.10 17.02 9.44
CA ASP A 5 20.60 17.41 8.13
C ASP A 5 20.45 16.28 7.09
N SER A 6 19.62 16.48 6.07
CA SER A 6 19.57 15.65 4.85
C SER A 6 20.64 16.10 3.82
N ASN A 7 21.83 16.43 4.30
CA ASN A 7 22.83 17.18 3.53
C ASN A 7 24.08 16.34 3.21
N ALA A 8 23.92 15.02 3.05
CA ALA A 8 25.03 14.15 2.70
C ALA A 8 25.37 14.27 1.20
N GLN A 9 26.58 14.74 0.89
CA GLN A 9 27.06 14.90 -0.49
C GLN A 9 27.55 13.56 -1.13
N GLY A 10 27.81 12.55 -0.30
CA GLY A 10 28.30 11.22 -0.69
C GLY A 10 27.25 10.11 -0.57
N ARG A 11 27.71 8.85 -0.66
CA ARG A 11 26.85 7.65 -0.61
C ARG A 11 27.48 6.52 0.19
N VAL A 12 26.69 5.86 1.05
CA VAL A 12 27.02 4.52 1.55
C VAL A 12 26.35 3.48 0.64
N THR A 13 27.12 2.54 0.09
CA THR A 13 26.59 1.48 -0.77
C THR A 13 26.73 0.12 -0.08
N VAL A 14 25.66 -0.67 -0.03
CA VAL A 14 25.69 -2.02 0.55
C VAL A 14 25.22 -3.01 -0.52
N TYR A 15 26.14 -3.85 -0.99
CA TYR A 15 25.77 -4.98 -1.84
C TYR A 15 25.23 -6.11 -0.97
N SER A 16 23.97 -6.49 -1.16
CA SER A 16 23.27 -7.46 -0.32
C SER A 16 22.57 -8.56 -1.14
N VAL A 17 22.02 -9.55 -0.45
CA VAL A 17 21.09 -10.54 -1.03
C VAL A 17 19.87 -10.63 -0.12
N GLN A 18 18.69 -10.79 -0.71
CA GLN A 18 17.43 -10.97 0.03
C GLN A 18 17.53 -12.12 1.05
N GLY A 19 17.06 -11.86 2.28
CA GLY A 19 17.04 -12.86 3.35
C GLY A 19 18.38 -13.07 4.08
N CYS A 20 19.46 -12.34 3.73
CA CYS A 20 20.74 -12.46 4.41
C CYS A 20 20.75 -11.74 5.78
N PRO A 21 20.93 -12.45 6.92
CA PRO A 21 20.92 -11.85 8.25
C PRO A 21 22.05 -10.82 8.46
N HIS A 22 23.24 -11.09 7.92
CA HIS A 22 24.39 -10.18 8.00
C HIS A 22 24.16 -8.88 7.24
N CYS A 23 23.40 -8.91 6.15
CA CYS A 23 23.03 -7.69 5.41
C CYS A 23 22.04 -6.84 6.20
N VAL A 24 21.06 -7.47 6.86
CA VAL A 24 20.10 -6.78 7.73
C VAL A 24 20.82 -6.13 8.91
N GLN A 25 21.75 -6.86 9.55
CA GLN A 25 22.52 -6.35 10.69
C GLN A 25 23.42 -5.17 10.29
N ALA A 26 24.11 -5.26 9.15
CA ALA A 26 24.94 -4.17 8.64
C ALA A 26 24.13 -2.90 8.37
N LYS A 27 22.99 -3.02 7.68
CA LYS A 27 22.08 -1.88 7.40
C LYS A 27 21.53 -1.26 8.69
N ALA A 28 21.18 -2.08 9.69
CA ALA A 28 20.72 -1.59 10.99
C ALA A 28 21.83 -0.81 11.72
N THR A 29 23.08 -1.29 11.70
CA THR A 29 24.22 -0.56 12.27
C THR A 29 24.43 0.77 11.56
N LEU A 30 24.41 0.80 10.22
CA LEU A 30 24.55 2.03 9.44
C LEU A 30 23.40 3.02 9.69
N GLY A 31 22.17 2.52 9.81
CA GLY A 31 21.00 3.35 10.17
C GLY A 31 21.13 4.02 11.53
N ARG A 32 21.71 3.35 12.54
CA ARG A 32 21.97 3.96 13.86
C ARG A 32 23.03 5.07 13.82
N LEU A 33 23.90 5.07 12.81
CA LEU A 33 24.91 6.11 12.59
C LEU A 33 24.35 7.32 11.84
N GLY A 34 23.07 7.30 11.46
CA GLY A 34 22.41 8.40 10.77
C GLY A 34 22.90 8.61 9.33
N VAL A 35 23.40 7.56 8.67
CA VAL A 35 23.79 7.60 7.24
C VAL A 35 22.76 6.91 6.37
N SER A 36 22.41 7.54 5.25
CA SER A 36 21.54 6.92 4.23
C SER A 36 22.31 5.83 3.47
N VAL A 37 21.68 4.66 3.33
CA VAL A 37 22.27 3.48 2.71
C VAL A 37 21.61 3.19 1.38
N TYR A 38 22.41 3.09 0.32
CA TYR A 38 22.01 2.60 -0.98
C TYR A 38 22.22 1.09 -1.04
N ASP A 39 21.14 0.33 -0.91
CA ASP A 39 21.16 -1.13 -0.92
C ASP A 39 21.07 -1.68 -2.35
N VAL A 40 22.04 -2.50 -2.74
CA VAL A 40 22.12 -3.12 -4.07
C VAL A 40 21.98 -4.64 -3.91
N ASP A 41 20.81 -5.17 -4.25
CA ASP A 41 20.57 -6.62 -4.21
C ASP A 41 21.26 -7.31 -5.39
N ILE A 42 22.43 -7.92 -5.15
CA ILE A 42 23.17 -8.67 -6.16
C ILE A 42 22.55 -10.05 -6.45
N GLY A 43 21.53 -10.45 -5.69
CA GLY A 43 20.62 -11.54 -6.04
C GLY A 43 19.75 -11.19 -7.25
N ARG A 44 19.33 -9.93 -7.35
CA ARG A 44 18.56 -9.39 -8.48
C ARG A 44 19.44 -8.87 -9.62
N HIS A 45 20.65 -8.42 -9.29
CA HIS A 45 21.65 -7.91 -10.22
C HIS A 45 22.87 -8.83 -10.30
N SER A 46 22.69 -10.01 -10.89
CA SER A 46 23.75 -11.01 -11.00
C SER A 46 24.98 -10.52 -11.77
N GLU A 47 24.79 -9.59 -12.71
CA GLU A 47 25.82 -8.89 -13.48
C GLU A 47 26.81 -8.12 -12.57
N LEU A 48 26.34 -7.66 -11.41
CA LEU A 48 27.19 -6.96 -10.45
C LEU A 48 28.01 -7.91 -9.59
N ARG A 49 27.71 -9.22 -9.54
CA ARG A 49 28.48 -10.18 -8.71
C ARG A 49 29.94 -10.25 -9.15
N SER A 50 30.18 -10.34 -10.45
CA SER A 50 31.55 -10.36 -11.01
C SER A 50 32.26 -9.05 -10.72
N ARG A 51 31.56 -7.93 -10.87
CA ARG A 51 32.14 -6.59 -10.68
C ARG A 51 32.42 -6.26 -9.21
N VAL A 52 31.53 -6.64 -8.29
CA VAL A 52 31.75 -6.54 -6.85
C VAL A 52 32.92 -7.44 -6.44
N LYS A 53 33.03 -8.64 -7.02
CA LYS A 53 34.17 -9.53 -6.78
C LYS A 53 35.49 -8.93 -7.30
N GLU A 54 35.48 -8.27 -8.45
CA GLU A 54 36.66 -7.55 -8.98
C GLU A 54 37.06 -6.37 -8.08
N LEU A 55 36.09 -5.61 -7.57
CA LEU A 55 36.34 -4.43 -6.73
C LEU A 55 36.76 -4.77 -5.30
N THR A 56 36.26 -5.88 -4.75
CA THR A 56 36.44 -6.22 -3.33
C THR A 56 37.34 -7.43 -3.10
N GLY A 57 37.61 -8.21 -4.15
CA GLY A 57 38.23 -9.54 -4.04
C GLY A 57 37.35 -10.60 -3.37
N ARG A 58 36.11 -10.27 -2.97
CA ARG A 58 35.22 -11.13 -2.17
C ARG A 58 33.93 -11.44 -2.92
N SER A 59 33.42 -12.66 -2.73
CA SER A 59 32.13 -13.13 -3.28
C SER A 59 31.02 -13.21 -2.23
N THR A 60 31.32 -12.86 -0.98
CA THR A 60 30.38 -12.91 0.15
C THR A 60 29.61 -11.60 0.25
N VAL A 61 28.41 -11.64 0.85
CA VAL A 61 27.62 -10.44 1.18
C VAL A 61 27.44 -10.33 2.70
N PRO A 62 27.30 -9.10 3.25
CA PRO A 62 27.31 -7.81 2.54
C PRO A 62 28.72 -7.40 2.06
N GLN A 63 28.80 -6.53 1.06
CA GLN A 63 30.00 -5.72 0.79
C GLN A 63 29.65 -4.24 0.91
N ILE A 64 30.36 -3.54 1.78
CA ILE A 64 29.99 -2.20 2.25
C ILE A 64 31.03 -1.20 1.78
N PHE A 65 30.56 -0.09 1.24
CA PHE A 65 31.38 1.02 0.76
C PHE A 65 30.87 2.34 1.32
N PHE A 66 31.79 3.21 1.71
CA PHE A 66 31.56 4.62 1.99
C PHE A 66 32.22 5.42 0.87
N ASN A 67 31.44 6.05 0.00
CA ASN A 67 31.95 6.56 -1.27
C ASN A 67 32.72 5.45 -2.01
N SER A 68 34.00 5.64 -2.33
CA SER A 68 34.86 4.63 -2.96
C SER A 68 35.60 3.73 -1.97
N VAL A 69 35.51 4.00 -0.67
CA VAL A 69 36.24 3.25 0.36
C VAL A 69 35.51 1.95 0.67
N HIS A 70 36.12 0.83 0.31
CA HIS A 70 35.63 -0.51 0.66
C HIS A 70 35.94 -0.84 2.13
N VAL A 71 34.89 -1.12 2.91
CA VAL A 71 35.01 -1.51 4.33
C VAL A 71 35.05 -3.03 4.51
N GLY A 72 34.39 -3.78 3.63
CA GLY A 72 34.24 -5.24 3.77
C GLY A 72 32.81 -5.66 4.10
N GLY A 73 32.67 -6.75 4.85
CA GLY A 73 31.37 -7.29 5.25
C GLY A 73 30.88 -6.77 6.60
N ASN A 74 29.84 -7.43 7.13
CA ASN A 74 29.27 -7.05 8.41
C ASN A 74 30.30 -7.14 9.54
N ASP A 75 31.09 -8.22 9.59
CA ASP A 75 32.08 -8.41 10.65
C ASP A 75 33.20 -7.37 10.59
N ASP A 76 33.58 -6.94 9.38
CA ASP A 76 34.58 -5.87 9.21
C ASP A 76 33.99 -4.53 9.70
N LEU A 77 32.72 -4.24 9.36
CA LEU A 77 32.02 -3.05 9.87
C LEU A 77 31.92 -3.03 11.40
N GLN A 78 31.62 -4.17 12.04
CA GLN A 78 31.53 -4.24 13.51
C GLN A 78 32.91 -4.12 14.19
N LYS A 79 34.00 -4.45 13.48
CA LYS A 79 35.37 -4.38 14.01
C LYS A 79 36.02 -3.01 13.85
N LEU A 80 35.41 -2.09 13.09
CA LEU A 80 35.94 -0.73 12.93
C LEU A 80 36.00 -0.02 14.28
N ALA A 81 37.13 0.64 14.52
CA ALA A 81 37.27 1.48 15.70
C ALA A 81 36.32 2.70 15.60
N PRO A 82 35.74 3.18 16.72
CA PRO A 82 34.75 4.27 16.68
C PRO A 82 35.23 5.55 15.98
N ASN A 83 36.52 5.88 16.10
CA ASN A 83 37.15 7.02 15.44
C ASN A 83 37.24 6.84 13.91
N GLU A 84 37.51 5.61 13.45
CA GLU A 84 37.56 5.29 12.03
C GLU A 84 36.16 5.30 11.40
N LEU A 85 35.18 4.76 12.10
CA LEU A 85 33.78 4.78 11.69
C LEU A 85 33.22 6.21 11.60
N ALA A 86 33.52 7.06 12.60
CA ALA A 86 33.13 8.47 12.58
C ALA A 86 33.75 9.23 11.39
N ARG A 87 35.01 8.94 11.06
CA ARG A 87 35.70 9.52 9.90
C ARG A 87 34.99 9.14 8.59
N LEU A 88 34.62 7.87 8.41
CA LEU A 88 33.91 7.41 7.21
C LEU A 88 32.51 8.03 7.08
N VAL A 89 31.80 8.19 8.20
CA VAL A 89 30.49 8.85 8.24
C VAL A 89 30.61 10.32 7.86
N ASN A 90 31.59 11.05 8.40
CA ASN A 90 31.81 12.46 8.05
C ASN A 90 32.22 12.63 6.60
N MET A 91 33.08 11.75 6.07
CA MET A 91 33.47 11.73 4.66
C MET A 91 32.23 11.63 3.74
N VAL A 92 31.26 10.77 4.05
CA VAL A 92 30.03 10.66 3.24
C VAL A 92 29.12 11.88 3.41
N LYS A 93 29.16 12.56 4.56
CA LYS A 93 28.35 13.76 4.78
C LYS A 93 28.92 14.98 4.04
N GLU A 94 30.23 15.17 4.13
CA GLU A 94 30.89 16.41 3.72
C GLU A 94 31.48 16.35 2.29
N GLU A 95 31.83 15.16 1.78
CA GLU A 95 32.47 15.03 0.47
C GLU A 95 31.50 14.55 -0.61
N PRO A 96 31.55 15.15 -1.82
CA PRO A 96 30.74 14.71 -2.96
C PRO A 96 31.14 13.31 -3.40
N LEU A 97 30.17 12.58 -3.96
CA LEU A 97 30.40 11.23 -4.47
C LEU A 97 31.52 11.24 -5.54
N PRO A 98 32.63 10.52 -5.32
CA PRO A 98 33.74 10.46 -6.27
C PRO A 98 33.39 9.61 -7.50
N ALA A 99 34.07 9.86 -8.61
CA ALA A 99 33.78 9.23 -9.91
C ALA A 99 34.08 7.72 -9.95
N ASP A 100 34.94 7.24 -9.05
CA ASP A 100 35.33 5.83 -8.89
C ASP A 100 34.47 5.10 -7.84
N ALA A 101 33.38 5.73 -7.37
CA ALA A 101 32.44 5.12 -6.47
C ALA A 101 31.89 3.78 -7.03
N PRO A 102 31.58 2.82 -6.16
CA PRO A 102 31.18 1.47 -6.56
C PRO A 102 29.99 1.53 -7.53
N PRO A 103 30.01 0.70 -8.58
CA PRO A 103 29.06 0.75 -9.67
C PRO A 103 27.67 0.38 -9.17
N LEU A 104 26.71 1.24 -9.46
CA LEU A 104 25.31 0.88 -9.38
C LEU A 104 24.94 0.02 -10.61
N PRO A 105 23.82 -0.73 -10.56
CA PRO A 105 23.33 -1.44 -11.74
C PRO A 105 23.24 -0.49 -12.95
N ASN A 106 23.80 -0.90 -14.09
CA ASN A 106 23.71 -0.15 -15.34
C ASN A 106 22.23 -0.09 -15.76
N ARG A 107 21.62 1.11 -15.75
CA ARG A 107 20.21 1.31 -16.12
C ARG A 107 19.84 0.87 -17.55
N ASN A 108 20.81 0.57 -18.43
CA ASN A 108 20.56 0.55 -19.88
C ASN A 108 20.77 -0.77 -20.64
N GLN A 109 21.17 -1.91 -20.02
CA GLN A 109 21.25 -3.19 -20.77
C GLN A 109 20.90 -4.39 -19.90
N SER A 110 19.65 -4.40 -19.44
CA SER A 110 18.85 -5.61 -19.21
C SER A 110 17.38 -5.17 -19.09
N GLU A 111 16.74 -4.96 -20.24
CA GLU A 111 15.31 -5.28 -20.40
C GLU A 111 15.13 -6.73 -19.90
N ASP A 112 14.15 -7.11 -19.09
CA ASP A 112 12.72 -6.81 -19.13
C ASP A 112 12.20 -7.44 -17.81
N THR A 113 11.91 -6.71 -16.73
CA THR A 113 10.66 -6.01 -16.43
C THR A 113 10.84 -5.16 -15.15
N GLY A 114 10.48 -3.87 -15.19
CA GLY A 114 10.23 -3.06 -13.99
C GLY A 114 11.30 -2.01 -13.65
N GLY A 115 11.19 -0.81 -14.21
CA GLY A 115 12.20 0.24 -13.98
C GLY A 115 11.86 1.68 -14.36
N GLU A 116 10.58 2.03 -14.55
CA GLU A 116 10.06 3.43 -14.48
C GLU A 116 8.79 3.51 -13.60
N ASN A 117 8.08 2.39 -13.42
CA ASN A 117 6.89 2.24 -12.57
C ASN A 117 7.16 2.19 -11.05
N ASP A 118 8.41 2.06 -10.61
CA ASP A 118 8.72 1.83 -9.19
C ASP A 118 8.50 3.08 -8.34
N GLY A 119 8.53 4.29 -8.94
CA GLY A 119 8.28 5.54 -8.21
C GLY A 119 6.84 5.64 -7.68
N ALA A 120 5.85 5.27 -8.50
CA ALA A 120 4.45 5.28 -8.08
C ALA A 120 4.20 4.25 -6.97
N ALA A 121 4.65 3.00 -7.20
CA ALA A 121 4.52 1.92 -6.24
C ALA A 121 5.19 2.30 -4.91
N GLN A 122 6.46 2.73 -4.93
CA GLN A 122 7.22 3.13 -3.75
C GLN A 122 6.57 4.28 -2.99
N ILE A 123 6.13 5.35 -3.67
CA ILE A 123 5.46 6.47 -3.00
C ILE A 123 4.16 6.01 -2.33
N SER A 124 3.36 5.17 -2.99
CA SER A 124 2.11 4.65 -2.41
C SER A 124 2.35 3.77 -1.17
N LEU A 125 3.42 2.96 -1.19
CA LEU A 125 3.84 2.12 -0.07
C LEU A 125 4.34 2.95 1.10
N LEU A 126 5.17 3.97 0.85
CA LEU A 126 5.69 4.87 1.87
C LEU A 126 4.56 5.69 2.52
N LEU A 127 3.65 6.27 1.73
CA LEU A 127 2.48 6.97 2.26
C LEU A 127 1.64 6.06 3.16
N ARG A 128 1.49 4.80 2.76
CA ARG A 128 0.73 3.81 3.52
C ARG A 128 1.43 3.44 4.83
N ASP A 129 2.74 3.21 4.80
CA ASP A 129 3.55 2.88 5.98
C ASP A 129 3.50 4.01 7.02
N MET A 130 3.58 5.27 6.57
CA MET A 130 3.46 6.43 7.45
C MET A 130 2.09 6.53 8.11
N VAL A 131 1.01 6.24 7.37
CA VAL A 131 -0.34 6.15 7.95
C VAL A 131 -0.40 5.04 8.99
N LEU A 132 0.14 3.85 8.69
CA LEU A 132 0.18 2.73 9.63
C LEU A 132 0.94 3.07 10.91
N LYS A 133 2.08 3.74 10.77
CA LYS A 133 2.87 4.22 11.90
C LYS A 133 2.07 5.18 12.77
N LEU A 134 1.46 6.21 12.16
CA LEU A 134 0.60 7.16 12.88
C LEU A 134 -0.56 6.44 13.60
N PHE A 135 -1.19 5.47 12.94
CA PHE A 135 -2.23 4.67 13.59
C PHE A 135 -1.69 3.92 14.79
N SER A 136 -0.53 3.26 14.67
CA SER A 136 0.03 2.47 15.77
C SER A 136 0.42 3.32 16.99
N GLU A 137 0.88 4.55 16.78
CA GLU A 137 1.32 5.46 17.85
C GLU A 137 0.15 6.17 18.55
N HIS A 138 -0.99 6.29 17.86
CA HIS A 138 -2.16 7.02 18.36
C HIS A 138 -3.41 6.15 18.57
N LEU A 139 -3.26 4.81 18.48
CA LEU A 139 -4.32 3.85 18.81
C LEU A 139 -4.43 3.71 20.33
N SER A 140 -5.66 3.74 20.85
CA SER A 140 -5.91 3.52 22.28
C SER A 140 -5.43 2.13 22.71
N ALA A 141 -5.08 1.99 23.99
CA ALA A 141 -4.55 0.74 24.54
C ALA A 141 -5.49 -0.48 24.37
N ASP A 142 -6.80 -0.24 24.24
CA ASP A 142 -7.80 -1.28 23.97
C ASP A 142 -8.01 -1.58 22.48
N GLY A 143 -7.32 -0.85 21.59
CA GLY A 143 -7.41 -1.00 20.13
C GLY A 143 -8.70 -0.49 19.50
N LYS A 144 -9.56 0.21 20.26
CA LYS A 144 -10.94 0.54 19.81
C LYS A 144 -11.10 1.97 19.29
N SER A 145 -10.20 2.87 19.64
CA SER A 145 -10.29 4.29 19.27
C SER A 145 -8.93 4.82 18.84
N VAL A 146 -8.93 5.84 17.99
CA VAL A 146 -7.71 6.45 17.44
C VAL A 146 -7.75 7.94 17.75
N ASP A 147 -6.68 8.46 18.34
CA ASP A 147 -6.52 9.89 18.63
C ASP A 147 -6.15 10.66 17.35
N TYR A 148 -7.15 10.93 16.51
CA TYR A 148 -6.97 11.71 15.29
C TYR A 148 -6.43 13.13 15.56
N LYS A 149 -6.72 13.69 16.74
CA LYS A 149 -6.22 15.03 17.11
C LYS A 149 -4.72 14.96 17.38
N GLY A 150 -4.28 13.98 18.15
CA GLY A 150 -2.86 13.67 18.36
C GLY A 150 -2.13 13.42 17.04
N MET A 151 -2.68 12.54 16.19
CA MET A 151 -2.09 12.23 14.87
C MET A 151 -1.91 13.47 14.00
N SER A 152 -2.87 14.40 14.01
CA SER A 152 -2.81 15.61 13.18
C SER A 152 -1.70 16.59 13.59
N ALA A 153 -1.24 16.51 14.84
CA ALA A 153 -0.14 17.31 15.38
C ALA A 153 1.21 16.58 15.35
N ASP A 154 1.24 15.32 14.89
CA ASP A 154 2.43 14.49 14.86
C ASP A 154 3.38 14.91 13.72
N PRO A 155 4.69 15.08 13.95
CA PRO A 155 5.67 15.39 12.90
C PRO A 155 5.70 14.37 11.75
N VAL A 156 5.32 13.12 11.98
CA VAL A 156 5.20 12.10 10.93
C VAL A 156 4.09 12.49 9.94
N PHE A 157 3.01 13.12 10.41
CA PHE A 157 1.93 13.56 9.52
C PHE A 157 2.34 14.74 8.63
N GLU A 158 3.23 15.62 9.10
CA GLU A 158 3.80 16.67 8.26
C GLU A 158 4.63 16.08 7.12
N ARG A 159 5.52 15.12 7.43
CA ARG A 159 6.28 14.38 6.40
C ARG A 159 5.37 13.62 5.43
N TYR A 160 4.24 13.08 5.92
CA TYR A 160 3.24 12.43 5.07
C TYR A 160 2.67 13.42 4.05
N CYS A 161 2.36 14.65 4.49
CA CYS A 161 1.87 15.70 3.60
C CYS A 161 2.92 16.08 2.54
N GLU A 162 4.20 16.20 2.92
CA GLU A 162 5.30 16.47 1.99
C GLU A 162 5.46 15.36 0.95
N LEU A 163 5.37 14.10 1.36
CA LEU A 163 5.43 12.97 0.45
C LEU A 163 4.21 12.92 -0.47
N ALA A 164 3.01 13.25 0.03
CA ALA A 164 1.79 13.27 -0.77
C ALA A 164 1.87 14.30 -1.91
N ILE A 165 2.61 15.40 -1.72
CA ILE A 165 2.88 16.39 -2.78
C ILE A 165 3.64 15.75 -3.97
N GLN A 166 4.44 14.71 -3.75
CA GLN A 166 5.17 14.03 -4.84
C GLN A 166 4.26 13.27 -5.79
N LEU A 167 3.03 12.92 -5.38
CA LEU A 167 2.04 12.27 -6.23
C LEU A 167 1.75 13.06 -7.51
N GLN A 168 1.89 14.38 -7.50
CA GLN A 168 1.65 15.20 -8.70
C GLN A 168 2.60 14.85 -9.86
N ARG A 169 3.73 14.19 -9.58
CA ARG A 169 4.80 13.86 -10.56
C ARG A 169 4.85 12.38 -10.93
N VAL A 170 3.99 11.53 -10.37
CA VAL A 170 4.05 10.09 -10.67
C VAL A 170 3.60 9.81 -12.09
N GLU A 171 4.31 8.92 -12.77
CA GLU A 171 3.90 8.39 -14.07
C GLU A 171 2.90 7.26 -13.85
N LEU A 172 1.71 7.38 -14.47
CA LEU A 172 0.62 6.43 -14.28
C LEU A 172 0.30 5.60 -15.54
N LEU A 173 0.70 6.08 -16.71
CA LEU A 173 0.32 5.47 -18.00
C LEU A 173 0.99 4.13 -18.25
N SER A 174 2.21 4.00 -17.75
CA SER A 174 3.04 2.80 -17.85
C SER A 174 2.64 1.71 -16.85
N LEU A 175 1.75 1.99 -15.88
CA LEU A 175 1.37 1.01 -14.85
C LEU A 175 0.52 -0.15 -15.42
N GLY A 176 0.93 -1.37 -15.09
CA GLY A 176 0.14 -2.58 -15.31
C GLY A 176 -1.10 -2.65 -14.40
N ARG A 177 -1.93 -3.69 -14.57
CA ARG A 177 -3.15 -3.88 -13.76
C ARG A 177 -2.83 -3.97 -12.27
N GLU A 178 -1.87 -4.82 -11.92
CA GLU A 178 -1.50 -5.13 -10.54
C GLU A 178 -0.89 -3.90 -9.85
N GLU A 179 -0.07 -3.15 -10.58
CA GLU A 179 0.53 -1.90 -10.11
C GLU A 179 -0.54 -0.82 -9.90
N LYS A 180 -1.48 -0.65 -10.85
CA LYS A 180 -2.62 0.27 -10.70
C LYS A 180 -3.46 -0.09 -9.49
N LEU A 181 -3.81 -1.37 -9.30
CA LEU A 181 -4.59 -1.82 -8.15
C LEU A 181 -3.87 -1.48 -6.84
N ALA A 182 -2.63 -1.93 -6.67
CA ALA A 182 -1.86 -1.68 -5.45
C ALA A 182 -1.70 -0.19 -5.17
N PHE A 183 -1.32 0.59 -6.19
CA PHE A 183 -1.16 2.04 -6.10
C PHE A 183 -2.46 2.72 -5.64
N PHE A 184 -3.54 2.58 -6.39
CA PHE A 184 -4.78 3.31 -6.13
C PHE A 184 -5.48 2.86 -4.86
N ILE A 185 -5.39 1.58 -4.47
CA ILE A 185 -5.92 1.11 -3.17
C ILE A 185 -5.15 1.73 -2.01
N ASN A 186 -3.81 1.75 -2.07
CA ASN A 186 -2.99 2.37 -1.03
C ASN A 186 -3.26 3.88 -0.95
N ILE A 187 -3.32 4.57 -2.09
CA ILE A 187 -3.60 6.01 -2.15
C ILE A 187 -4.99 6.34 -1.64
N TYR A 188 -6.02 5.60 -2.06
CA TYR A 188 -7.38 5.78 -1.53
C TYR A 188 -7.40 5.64 -0.01
N ASN A 189 -6.82 4.56 0.50
CA ASN A 189 -6.81 4.28 1.93
C ASN A 189 -6.04 5.33 2.72
N ALA A 190 -4.96 5.87 2.17
CA ALA A 190 -4.19 6.95 2.79
C ALA A 190 -4.95 8.29 2.73
N LEU A 191 -5.60 8.60 1.61
CA LEU A 191 -6.37 9.82 1.39
C LEU A 191 -7.58 9.92 2.32
N VAL A 192 -8.27 8.81 2.62
CA VAL A 192 -9.35 8.80 3.62
C VAL A 192 -8.84 9.30 4.98
N ILE A 193 -7.69 8.78 5.42
CA ILE A 193 -7.10 9.18 6.71
C ILE A 193 -6.63 10.63 6.67
N HIS A 194 -5.94 11.03 5.61
CA HIS A 194 -5.53 12.43 5.46
C HIS A 194 -6.74 13.37 5.52
N GLY A 195 -7.82 13.03 4.83
CA GLY A 195 -9.08 13.76 4.90
C GLY A 195 -9.63 13.85 6.32
N TYR A 196 -9.60 12.76 7.08
CA TYR A 196 -10.06 12.75 8.49
C TYR A 196 -9.19 13.66 9.38
N LEU A 197 -7.88 13.61 9.21
CA LEU A 197 -6.94 14.42 9.99
C LEU A 197 -7.06 15.93 9.69
N ARG A 198 -7.39 16.30 8.44
CA ARG A 198 -7.51 17.72 8.04
C ARG A 198 -8.93 18.29 8.19
N LEU A 199 -9.95 17.49 7.94
CA LEU A 199 -11.34 17.96 7.81
C LEU A 199 -12.28 17.39 8.89
N GLY A 200 -11.81 16.42 9.67
CA GLY A 200 -12.64 15.63 10.57
C GLY A 200 -13.39 14.51 9.85
N ALA A 201 -13.79 13.48 10.61
CA ALA A 201 -14.62 12.40 10.09
C ALA A 201 -16.06 12.90 9.82
N PRO A 202 -16.68 12.52 8.69
CA PRO A 202 -18.05 12.93 8.39
C PRO A 202 -19.05 12.27 9.37
N THR A 203 -19.92 13.07 9.99
CA THR A 203 -20.86 12.60 11.02
C THR A 203 -22.27 12.33 10.48
N ASN A 204 -22.56 12.72 9.23
CA ASN A 204 -23.85 12.49 8.59
C ASN A 204 -23.71 12.22 7.09
N ILE A 205 -24.81 11.81 6.46
CA ILE A 205 -24.82 11.35 5.07
C ILE A 205 -24.42 12.42 4.06
N TRP A 206 -24.76 13.69 4.32
CA TRP A 206 -24.43 14.80 3.42
C TRP A 206 -22.95 15.18 3.53
N GLN A 207 -22.42 15.23 4.76
CA GLN A 207 -20.98 15.39 4.98
C GLN A 207 -20.19 14.25 4.35
N ARG A 208 -20.69 13.01 4.46
CA ARG A 208 -20.08 11.84 3.83
C ARG A 208 -20.08 11.96 2.31
N TYR A 209 -21.22 12.31 1.72
CA TYR A 209 -21.31 12.59 0.29
C TYR A 209 -20.27 13.64 -0.13
N ARG A 210 -20.19 14.77 0.58
CA ARG A 210 -19.21 15.82 0.27
C ARG A 210 -17.78 15.33 0.46
N PHE A 211 -17.50 14.56 1.49
CA PHE A 211 -16.17 14.02 1.77
C PHE A 211 -15.65 13.20 0.57
N PHE A 212 -16.41 12.19 0.14
CA PHE A 212 -15.98 11.29 -0.94
C PHE A 212 -15.94 11.96 -2.32
N ASN A 213 -16.71 13.04 -2.55
CA ASN A 213 -16.75 13.75 -3.84
C ASN A 213 -15.79 14.95 -3.95
N TYR A 214 -15.15 15.40 -2.86
CA TYR A 214 -14.28 16.58 -2.88
C TYR A 214 -12.88 16.34 -2.30
N VAL A 215 -12.73 15.41 -1.35
CA VAL A 215 -11.40 15.03 -0.84
C VAL A 215 -10.64 14.34 -1.97
N SER A 216 -9.48 14.91 -2.31
CA SER A 216 -8.76 14.57 -3.53
C SER A 216 -7.25 14.78 -3.41
N TYR A 217 -6.51 14.14 -4.31
CA TYR A 217 -5.11 14.40 -4.58
C TYR A 217 -4.88 14.81 -6.04
N LEU A 218 -3.83 15.59 -6.28
CA LEU A 218 -3.25 15.78 -7.59
C LEU A 218 -2.26 14.63 -7.84
N ILE A 219 -2.56 13.75 -8.79
CA ILE A 219 -1.78 12.55 -9.10
C ILE A 219 -1.45 12.56 -10.59
N GLY A 220 -0.15 12.57 -10.92
CA GLY A 220 0.31 12.60 -12.31
C GLY A 220 -0.27 13.75 -13.14
N GLY A 221 -0.44 14.92 -12.52
CA GLY A 221 -1.02 16.12 -13.16
C GLY A 221 -2.56 16.21 -13.15
N GLU A 222 -3.28 15.18 -12.72
CA GLU A 222 -4.74 15.14 -12.72
C GLU A 222 -5.32 15.04 -11.29
N VAL A 223 -6.50 15.62 -11.06
CA VAL A 223 -7.15 15.58 -9.75
C VAL A 223 -8.00 14.33 -9.62
N PHE A 224 -7.76 13.53 -8.58
CA PHE A 224 -8.53 12.33 -8.27
C PHE A 224 -9.18 12.46 -6.89
N THR A 225 -10.51 12.46 -6.86
CA THR A 225 -11.28 12.31 -5.62
C THR A 225 -11.31 10.86 -5.15
N LEU A 226 -11.72 10.61 -3.90
CA LEU A 226 -11.98 9.24 -3.45
C LEU A 226 -13.00 8.52 -4.36
N GLN A 227 -14.04 9.23 -4.78
CA GLN A 227 -15.03 8.69 -5.72
C GLN A 227 -14.41 8.33 -7.07
N ASP A 228 -13.54 9.20 -7.61
CA ASP A 228 -12.86 8.98 -8.88
C ASP A 228 -11.95 7.74 -8.81
N ILE A 229 -11.23 7.55 -7.69
CA ILE A 229 -10.35 6.40 -7.51
C ILE A 229 -11.18 5.11 -7.41
N GLU A 230 -12.19 5.06 -6.53
CA GLU A 230 -13.00 3.86 -6.36
C GLU A 230 -13.78 3.53 -7.64
N ASN A 231 -14.59 4.47 -8.13
CA ASN A 231 -15.59 4.19 -9.14
C ASN A 231 -15.05 4.41 -10.56
N GLY A 232 -14.17 5.39 -10.72
CA GLY A 232 -13.58 5.79 -11.99
C GLY A 232 -12.45 4.85 -12.39
N VAL A 233 -11.51 4.64 -11.48
CA VAL A 233 -10.31 3.84 -11.71
C VAL A 233 -10.57 2.35 -11.42
N LEU A 234 -10.79 2.00 -10.15
CA LEU A 234 -10.78 0.61 -9.69
C LEU A 234 -12.03 -0.20 -10.10
N ARG A 235 -13.17 0.47 -10.28
CA ARG A 235 -14.41 -0.16 -10.79
C ARG A 235 -14.60 0.02 -12.30
N GLY A 236 -13.58 0.40 -13.05
CA GLY A 236 -13.66 0.52 -14.51
C GLY A 236 -14.71 1.54 -14.98
N ASN A 237 -14.67 2.74 -14.41
CA ASN A 237 -15.58 3.85 -14.70
C ASN A 237 -17.08 3.52 -14.56
N ARG A 238 -17.43 2.73 -13.53
CA ARG A 238 -18.81 2.40 -13.17
C ARG A 238 -19.45 3.54 -12.36
N LYS A 239 -20.78 3.58 -12.36
CA LYS A 239 -21.52 4.54 -11.52
C LYS A 239 -21.36 4.18 -10.04
N GLY A 240 -21.06 5.17 -9.21
CA GLY A 240 -21.04 5.03 -7.76
C GLY A 240 -22.45 4.98 -7.15
N ILE A 241 -22.51 4.67 -5.85
CA ILE A 241 -23.76 4.72 -5.09
C ILE A 241 -24.30 6.14 -5.09
N ALA A 242 -25.61 6.30 -5.33
CA ALA A 242 -26.28 7.60 -5.41
C ALA A 242 -25.73 8.55 -6.50
N GLN A 243 -24.97 8.04 -7.47
CA GLN A 243 -24.45 8.84 -8.58
C GLN A 243 -25.26 8.61 -9.86
N LEU A 244 -25.63 9.70 -10.52
CA LEU A 244 -26.42 9.65 -11.76
C LEU A 244 -25.55 9.36 -12.99
N ARG A 245 -24.27 9.74 -12.95
CA ARG A 245 -23.33 9.68 -14.08
C ARG A 245 -22.09 8.86 -13.73
N ARG A 246 -21.37 8.43 -14.76
CA ARG A 246 -20.04 7.83 -14.60
C ARG A 246 -19.05 8.91 -14.17
N PRO A 247 -18.01 8.58 -13.37
CA PRO A 247 -16.98 9.51 -12.94
C PRO A 247 -16.31 10.23 -14.11
N PHE A 248 -15.91 9.49 -15.14
CA PHE A 248 -15.13 10.01 -16.26
C PHE A 248 -15.92 10.00 -17.57
N SER A 249 -15.87 11.11 -18.29
CA SER A 249 -16.41 11.23 -19.65
C SER A 249 -15.46 10.61 -20.68
N LYS A 250 -15.89 10.47 -21.94
CA LYS A 250 -15.03 9.93 -23.02
C LYS A 250 -13.81 10.80 -23.34
N THR A 251 -13.86 12.09 -23.02
CA THR A 251 -12.79 13.06 -23.27
C THR A 251 -12.01 13.38 -21.98
N ASP A 252 -12.36 12.75 -20.86
CA ASP A 252 -11.65 12.95 -19.60
C ASP A 252 -10.32 12.18 -19.66
N PRO A 253 -9.16 12.86 -19.50
CA PRO A 253 -7.85 12.20 -19.56
C PRO A 253 -7.69 11.13 -18.47
N ARG A 254 -8.39 11.24 -17.34
CA ARG A 254 -8.34 10.24 -16.26
C ARG A 254 -9.00 8.91 -16.65
N LEU A 255 -9.81 8.89 -17.71
CA LEU A 255 -10.43 7.66 -18.21
C LEU A 255 -9.39 6.58 -18.57
N GLN A 256 -8.21 6.99 -19.05
CA GLN A 256 -7.14 6.05 -19.42
C GLN A 256 -6.56 5.28 -18.22
N MET A 257 -6.85 5.73 -16.98
CA MET A 257 -6.49 5.03 -15.76
C MET A 257 -7.48 3.95 -15.37
N ALA A 258 -8.71 3.99 -15.90
CA ALA A 258 -9.74 3.02 -15.58
C ALA A 258 -9.30 1.60 -15.90
N LEU A 259 -9.52 0.67 -14.96
CA LEU A 259 -9.36 -0.74 -15.26
C LEU A 259 -10.34 -1.17 -16.36
N PRO A 260 -9.94 -2.12 -17.23
CA PRO A 260 -10.82 -2.60 -18.31
C PRO A 260 -12.12 -3.19 -17.76
N ASP A 261 -12.01 -3.89 -16.62
CA ASP A 261 -13.13 -4.46 -15.88
C ASP A 261 -13.08 -4.00 -14.42
N ALA A 262 -14.25 -3.98 -13.77
CA ALA A 262 -14.32 -3.68 -12.35
C ALA A 262 -13.70 -4.83 -11.54
N GLU A 263 -12.84 -4.50 -10.59
CA GLU A 263 -12.28 -5.45 -9.62
C GLU A 263 -13.20 -5.53 -8.39
N PRO A 264 -14.02 -6.59 -8.21
CA PRO A 264 -15.00 -6.63 -7.13
C PRO A 264 -14.34 -6.78 -5.75
N LEU A 265 -13.11 -7.30 -5.68
CA LEU A 265 -12.44 -7.53 -4.40
C LEU A 265 -11.98 -6.23 -3.70
N ILE A 266 -11.93 -5.10 -4.42
CA ILE A 266 -11.60 -3.81 -3.80
C ILE A 266 -12.57 -3.43 -2.68
N HIS A 267 -13.82 -3.91 -2.75
CA HIS A 267 -14.87 -3.63 -1.76
C HIS A 267 -14.51 -4.10 -0.35
N PHE A 268 -13.56 -5.03 -0.23
CA PHE A 268 -13.04 -5.56 1.02
C PHE A 268 -11.65 -5.00 1.37
N ALA A 269 -11.09 -4.15 0.52
CA ALA A 269 -9.75 -3.56 0.68
C ALA A 269 -9.77 -2.05 0.92
N LEU A 270 -10.80 -1.37 0.44
CA LEU A 270 -10.96 0.07 0.60
C LEU A 270 -11.56 0.39 1.97
N ASN A 271 -10.91 1.31 2.68
CA ASN A 271 -11.41 1.87 3.92
C ASN A 271 -12.63 2.76 3.62
N CYS A 272 -13.83 2.26 3.86
CA CYS A 272 -15.04 3.06 3.70
C CYS A 272 -15.24 4.02 4.89
N GLY A 273 -14.36 4.05 5.88
CA GLY A 273 -14.42 4.97 7.00
C GLY A 273 -15.56 4.71 7.99
N ALA A 274 -16.17 3.52 7.94
CA ALA A 274 -17.23 3.04 8.83
C ALA A 274 -16.69 2.02 9.86
N LYS A 275 -17.47 1.78 10.93
CA LYS A 275 -17.15 0.80 11.98
C LYS A 275 -17.06 -0.61 11.37
N GLY A 276 -15.92 -1.30 11.58
CA GLY A 276 -15.68 -2.66 11.07
C GLY A 276 -14.87 -2.75 9.78
N CYS A 277 -14.20 -1.67 9.34
CA CYS A 277 -13.26 -1.77 8.22
C CYS A 277 -12.14 -2.78 8.52
N PRO A 278 -11.73 -3.60 7.54
CA PRO A 278 -10.72 -4.64 7.74
C PRO A 278 -9.38 -4.04 8.18
N PRO A 279 -8.52 -4.83 8.84
CA PRO A 279 -7.22 -4.36 9.32
C PRO A 279 -6.45 -3.69 8.18
N ILE A 280 -5.87 -2.54 8.53
CA ILE A 280 -5.13 -1.65 7.63
C ILE A 280 -3.96 -2.44 7.02
N LYS A 281 -4.12 -2.92 5.79
CA LYS A 281 -3.07 -3.65 5.06
C LYS A 281 -2.42 -2.75 4.02
N THR A 282 -1.15 -3.01 3.76
CA THR A 282 -0.41 -2.43 2.64
C THR A 282 -0.50 -3.38 1.47
N TYR A 283 -0.84 -2.85 0.30
CA TYR A 283 -0.99 -3.66 -0.90
C TYR A 283 0.22 -3.51 -1.83
N THR A 284 0.73 -4.61 -2.36
CA THR A 284 1.92 -4.61 -3.23
C THR A 284 1.57 -5.18 -4.61
N PRO A 285 2.17 -4.69 -5.71
CA PRO A 285 1.88 -5.23 -7.04
C PRO A 285 2.12 -6.75 -7.14
N GLN A 286 3.11 -7.27 -6.43
CA GLN A 286 3.52 -8.68 -6.51
C GLN A 286 2.53 -9.65 -5.85
N ASP A 287 1.70 -9.19 -4.91
CA ASP A 287 0.82 -10.06 -4.11
C ASP A 287 -0.62 -9.53 -4.04
N ILE A 288 -0.96 -8.52 -4.86
CA ILE A 288 -2.23 -7.78 -4.79
C ILE A 288 -3.45 -8.70 -4.87
N ASP A 289 -3.49 -9.65 -5.81
CA ASP A 289 -4.65 -10.52 -6.00
C ASP A 289 -4.86 -11.45 -4.80
N ASN A 290 -3.78 -11.94 -4.20
CA ASN A 290 -3.84 -12.79 -3.01
C ASN A 290 -4.22 -11.97 -1.76
N GLN A 291 -3.70 -10.74 -1.63
CA GLN A 291 -4.05 -9.82 -0.54
C GLN A 291 -5.54 -9.42 -0.60
N LEU A 292 -6.05 -9.16 -1.80
CA LEU A 292 -7.47 -8.88 -2.06
C LEU A 292 -8.35 -10.10 -1.75
N ARG A 293 -7.96 -11.30 -2.20
CA ARG A 293 -8.65 -12.55 -1.89
C ARG A 293 -8.69 -12.80 -0.38
N THR A 294 -7.55 -12.67 0.29
CA THR A 294 -7.46 -12.83 1.75
C THR A 294 -8.36 -11.86 2.49
N ALA A 295 -8.47 -10.61 2.02
CA ALA A 295 -9.38 -9.62 2.61
C ALA A 295 -10.85 -10.01 2.42
N ALA A 296 -11.22 -10.51 1.24
CA ALA A 296 -12.58 -11.00 0.97
C ALA A 296 -12.93 -12.24 1.79
N GLU A 297 -12.01 -13.21 1.90
CA GLU A 297 -12.20 -14.42 2.71
C GLU A 297 -12.42 -14.07 4.18
N ALA A 298 -11.57 -13.21 4.75
CA ALA A 298 -11.72 -12.77 6.13
C ALA A 298 -13.03 -12.02 6.37
N PHE A 299 -13.45 -11.20 5.39
CA PHE A 299 -14.74 -10.50 5.46
C PHE A 299 -15.91 -11.49 5.43
N LEU A 300 -15.92 -12.44 4.51
CA LEU A 300 -17.01 -13.43 4.35
C LEU A 300 -17.10 -14.42 5.50
N GLU A 301 -16.00 -14.66 6.23
CA GLU A 301 -16.02 -15.48 7.43
C GLU A 301 -16.67 -14.77 8.63
N ASN A 302 -16.77 -13.43 8.62
CA ASN A 302 -17.43 -12.67 9.68
C ASN A 302 -18.97 -12.78 9.60
N ASP A 303 -19.63 -13.02 10.73
CA ASP A 303 -21.10 -13.08 10.84
C ASP A 303 -21.78 -11.71 10.65
N ASP A 304 -21.05 -10.60 10.83
CA ASP A 304 -21.53 -9.25 10.48
C ASP A 304 -21.61 -9.03 8.95
N ALA A 305 -21.04 -9.94 8.16
CA ALA A 305 -20.91 -9.82 6.72
C ALA A 305 -21.65 -10.92 5.94
N CYS A 306 -21.61 -12.16 6.41
CA CYS A 306 -22.25 -13.29 5.76
C CYS A 306 -22.75 -14.31 6.79
N VAL A 307 -24.06 -14.55 6.80
CA VAL A 307 -24.69 -15.58 7.62
C VAL A 307 -25.47 -16.54 6.74
N VAL A 308 -25.17 -17.83 6.85
CA VAL A 308 -25.84 -18.92 6.14
C VAL A 308 -26.80 -19.62 7.10
N ASP A 309 -28.10 -19.52 6.85
CA ASP A 309 -29.14 -20.23 7.60
C ASP A 309 -29.65 -21.42 6.78
N SER A 310 -29.06 -22.59 7.03
CA SER A 310 -29.41 -23.83 6.33
C SER A 310 -30.84 -24.28 6.61
N GLY A 311 -31.39 -23.97 7.80
CA GLY A 311 -32.75 -24.35 8.17
C GLY A 311 -33.82 -23.57 7.42
N LYS A 312 -33.52 -22.33 7.03
CA LYS A 312 -34.44 -21.46 6.27
C LYS A 312 -34.10 -21.34 4.79
N SER A 313 -33.04 -22.00 4.33
CA SER A 313 -32.47 -21.81 2.99
C SER A 313 -32.25 -20.33 2.66
N GLU A 314 -31.71 -19.58 3.61
CA GLU A 314 -31.51 -18.13 3.53
C GLU A 314 -30.03 -17.77 3.74
N VAL A 315 -29.53 -16.87 2.90
CA VAL A 315 -28.19 -16.27 3.05
C VAL A 315 -28.36 -14.77 3.26
N ARG A 316 -27.91 -14.31 4.43
CA ARG A 316 -27.91 -12.90 4.82
C ARG A 316 -26.53 -12.30 4.56
N LEU A 317 -26.47 -11.28 3.70
CA LEU A 317 -25.23 -10.66 3.24
C LEU A 317 -25.13 -9.18 3.68
N SER A 318 -23.91 -8.67 3.79
CA SER A 318 -23.67 -7.23 3.98
C SER A 318 -24.32 -6.39 2.86
N GLN A 319 -24.75 -5.16 3.19
CA GLN A 319 -25.35 -4.22 2.23
C GLN A 319 -24.42 -3.89 1.06
N ILE A 320 -23.10 -4.09 1.20
CA ILE A 320 -22.14 -3.89 0.11
C ILE A 320 -22.52 -4.70 -1.14
N PHE A 321 -23.00 -5.93 -0.94
CA PHE A 321 -23.47 -6.80 -2.02
C PHE A 321 -24.78 -6.32 -2.65
N LYS A 322 -25.59 -5.54 -1.92
CA LYS A 322 -26.80 -4.91 -2.45
C LYS A 322 -26.45 -3.69 -3.29
N TRP A 323 -25.62 -2.80 -2.75
CA TRP A 323 -25.27 -1.53 -3.40
C TRP A 323 -24.44 -1.72 -4.66
N TYR A 324 -23.50 -2.67 -4.61
CA TYR A 324 -22.60 -3.00 -5.71
C TYR A 324 -22.97 -4.32 -6.39
N LYS A 325 -24.26 -4.71 -6.38
CA LYS A 325 -24.74 -5.98 -6.94
C LYS A 325 -24.25 -6.25 -8.37
N GLY A 326 -24.11 -5.21 -9.19
CA GLY A 326 -23.59 -5.30 -10.56
C GLY A 326 -22.11 -5.72 -10.65
N ASP A 327 -21.32 -5.51 -9.61
CA ASP A 327 -19.92 -5.95 -9.53
C ASP A 327 -19.83 -7.44 -9.17
N PHE A 328 -20.85 -7.97 -8.50
CA PHE A 328 -20.94 -9.39 -8.08
C PHE A 328 -21.85 -10.23 -9.02
N GLY A 329 -21.96 -9.82 -10.29
CA GLY A 329 -22.70 -10.57 -11.33
C GLY A 329 -24.16 -10.17 -11.53
N GLY A 330 -24.73 -9.27 -10.72
CA GLY A 330 -26.01 -8.59 -10.98
C GLY A 330 -27.28 -9.36 -10.60
N THR A 331 -27.20 -10.65 -10.34
CA THR A 331 -28.32 -11.53 -9.93
C THR A 331 -27.98 -12.26 -8.64
N ASP A 332 -28.98 -12.68 -7.87
CA ASP A 332 -28.74 -13.38 -6.60
C ASP A 332 -27.98 -14.71 -6.79
N ASP A 333 -28.28 -15.47 -7.85
CA ASP A 333 -27.57 -16.73 -8.14
C ASP A 333 -26.08 -16.51 -8.41
N LYS A 334 -25.76 -15.52 -9.27
CA LYS A 334 -24.37 -15.13 -9.56
C LYS A 334 -23.67 -14.56 -8.33
N LEU A 335 -24.37 -13.79 -7.50
CA LEU A 335 -23.84 -13.26 -6.24
C LEU A 335 -23.50 -14.39 -5.27
N LEU A 336 -24.40 -15.35 -5.06
CA LEU A 336 -24.16 -16.48 -4.18
C LEU A 336 -23.03 -17.39 -4.68
N LYS A 337 -22.95 -17.60 -6.00
CA LYS A 337 -21.82 -18.29 -6.62
C LYS A 337 -20.51 -17.53 -6.38
N TRP A 338 -20.52 -16.21 -6.60
CA TRP A 338 -19.36 -15.36 -6.34
C TRP A 338 -18.92 -15.45 -4.87
N VAL A 339 -19.85 -15.34 -3.92
CA VAL A 339 -19.57 -15.49 -2.49
C VAL A 339 -18.93 -16.85 -2.22
N LEU A 340 -19.53 -17.93 -2.71
CA LEU A 340 -19.00 -19.28 -2.52
C LEU A 340 -17.56 -19.45 -3.03
N ASP A 341 -17.27 -18.89 -4.21
CA ASP A 341 -15.97 -18.99 -4.87
C ASP A 341 -14.87 -18.18 -4.13
N HIS A 342 -15.26 -17.21 -3.29
CA HIS A 342 -14.35 -16.35 -2.53
C HIS A 342 -14.37 -16.59 -1.02
N MET A 343 -15.08 -17.63 -0.55
CA MET A 343 -14.97 -18.10 0.83
C MET A 343 -13.74 -19.00 1.00
N GLY A 344 -13.06 -18.82 2.13
CA GLY A 344 -12.04 -19.77 2.60
C GLY A 344 -12.64 -21.14 2.90
N ASN A 345 -11.79 -22.16 3.08
CA ASN A 345 -12.26 -23.50 3.44
C ASN A 345 -12.75 -23.52 4.90
N SER A 346 -14.04 -23.25 5.11
CA SER A 346 -14.68 -23.18 6.42
C SER A 346 -15.99 -23.96 6.48
N PRO A 347 -16.50 -24.31 7.69
CA PRO A 347 -17.83 -24.90 7.84
C PRO A 347 -18.93 -24.04 7.22
N LYS A 348 -18.76 -22.70 7.21
CA LYS A 348 -19.70 -21.76 6.60
C LYS A 348 -19.78 -21.96 5.08
N LYS A 349 -18.64 -22.20 4.42
CA LYS A 349 -18.59 -22.53 2.98
C LYS A 349 -19.34 -23.83 2.68
N THR A 350 -19.11 -24.88 3.47
CA THR A 350 -19.82 -26.16 3.33
C THR A 350 -21.32 -25.99 3.51
N SER A 351 -21.76 -25.21 4.50
CA SER A 351 -23.17 -24.88 4.70
C SER A 351 -23.77 -24.16 3.49
N LEU A 352 -23.05 -23.19 2.92
CA LEU A 352 -23.49 -22.48 1.72
C LEU A 352 -23.63 -23.43 0.52
N GLN A 353 -22.66 -24.32 0.31
CA GLN A 353 -22.75 -25.36 -0.73
C GLN A 353 -23.98 -26.25 -0.55
N GLY A 354 -24.26 -26.67 0.69
CA GLY A 354 -25.46 -27.44 1.01
C GLY A 354 -26.75 -26.71 0.67
N VAL A 355 -26.85 -25.43 1.09
CA VAL A 355 -28.02 -24.58 0.81
C VAL A 355 -28.23 -24.38 -0.69
N LEU A 356 -27.16 -24.12 -1.44
CA LEU A 356 -27.23 -23.93 -2.90
C LEU A 356 -27.60 -25.22 -3.65
N SER A 357 -27.19 -26.38 -3.13
CA SER A 357 -27.52 -27.68 -3.73
C SER A 357 -28.96 -28.11 -3.45
N ALA A 358 -29.56 -27.60 -2.37
CA ALA A 358 -30.93 -27.93 -1.95
C ALA A 358 -32.02 -27.21 -2.75
N GLY A 359 -31.67 -26.20 -3.58
CA GLY A 359 -32.60 -25.52 -4.47
C GLY A 359 -32.56 -24.00 -4.36
N LYS A 360 -33.73 -23.36 -4.43
CA LYS A 360 -33.83 -21.90 -4.48
C LYS A 360 -33.49 -21.28 -3.11
N THR A 361 -32.42 -20.50 -3.07
CA THR A 361 -31.95 -19.81 -1.88
C THR A 361 -32.48 -18.38 -1.81
N LYS A 362 -33.01 -17.99 -0.65
CA LYS A 362 -33.39 -16.60 -0.39
C LYS A 362 -32.15 -15.77 -0.05
N VAL A 363 -31.95 -14.65 -0.74
CA VAL A 363 -30.94 -13.65 -0.36
C VAL A 363 -31.61 -12.50 0.38
N SER A 364 -31.06 -12.15 1.54
CA SER A 364 -31.45 -10.95 2.28
C SER A 364 -30.21 -10.20 2.77
N PHE A 365 -30.39 -8.98 3.25
CA PHE A 365 -29.27 -8.10 3.59
C PHE A 365 -29.30 -7.69 5.06
N LEU A 366 -28.14 -7.76 5.72
CA LEU A 366 -27.95 -7.36 7.10
C LEU A 366 -28.16 -5.83 7.25
N PRO A 367 -28.66 -5.35 8.41
CA PRO A 367 -28.71 -3.92 8.68
C PRO A 367 -27.29 -3.35 8.70
N TYR A 368 -27.10 -2.15 8.15
CA TYR A 368 -25.79 -1.49 8.08
C TYR A 368 -25.82 -0.21 8.90
N ASP A 369 -24.89 -0.09 9.84
CA ASP A 369 -24.72 1.10 10.67
C ASP A 369 -23.76 2.08 9.97
N TRP A 370 -24.25 3.30 9.73
CA TRP A 370 -23.49 4.39 9.10
C TRP A 370 -22.73 5.27 10.10
N SER A 371 -22.75 4.96 11.40
CA SER A 371 -22.06 5.74 12.43
C SER A 371 -20.53 5.72 12.25
N SER A 372 -19.89 6.89 12.41
CA SER A 372 -18.43 7.08 12.29
C SER A 372 -17.70 6.72 13.59
N ASN A 373 -16.44 6.26 13.50
CA ASN A 373 -15.56 5.89 14.63
C ASN A 373 -15.07 7.06 15.51
N SER A 374 -15.72 8.22 15.48
CA SER A 374 -15.32 9.36 16.31
C SER A 374 -16.01 9.28 17.67
N SER A 375 -15.36 8.64 18.64
CA SER A 375 -15.55 9.04 20.04
C SER A 375 -14.98 10.45 20.20
N HIS A 376 -15.76 11.34 20.82
CA HIS A 376 -15.42 12.74 21.08
C HIS A 376 -14.03 12.98 21.65
#